data_AF-B3V171-F1
#
_entry.id   AF-B3V171-F1
#
_cell.length_a   1.000
_cell.length_b   1.000
_cell.length_c   1.000
_cell.angle_alpha   90.00
_cell.angle_beta   90.00
_cell.angle_gamma   90.00
#
_symmetry.space_group_name_H-M   'P 1'
#
loop_
_entity.id
_entity.type
_entity.pdbx_description
1 polymer ?
#
loop_
_entity_poly.entity_id
_entity_poly.type
_entity_poly.pdbx_seq_one_letter_code
_entity_poly.pdbx_strand_id
1 'polypeptide(L)'
;GFYWWSHYPINFVTPSIMIPGALMLDITLYLSRNWLVTALVGGGFFGLLFYPGNWVIFGPTHLPVVAEGVLLSMADYMGHLYIRTGTPEYVRLIEQGSLRTFGGHTTVIAAFFAAFVSMLMFVVWWYLGKVYCTAFFYVKGKRGRIVQREDVTTYGEEGFPEG
;
A
#
# COMPACT_ATOMS: atom_id res chain seq x y z
N GLY A 1 18.91 -8.29 -3.44
CA GLY A 1 19.44 -8.63 -2.11
C GLY A 1 19.18 -10.08 -1.78
N PHE A 2 17.95 -10.42 -1.38
CA PHE A 2 17.60 -11.73 -0.80
C PHE A 2 18.03 -12.97 -1.58
N TYR A 3 17.72 -13.06 -2.88
CA TYR A 3 18.13 -14.23 -3.68
C TYR A 3 19.61 -14.17 -4.08
N TRP A 4 20.05 -13.05 -4.67
CA TRP A 4 21.40 -12.94 -5.24
C TRP A 4 22.55 -12.89 -4.24
N TRP A 5 22.33 -12.35 -3.03
CA TRP A 5 23.36 -12.24 -1.99
C TRP A 5 23.14 -13.27 -0.88
N SER A 6 21.89 -13.45 -0.45
CA SER A 6 21.58 -14.29 0.72
C SER A 6 20.99 -15.65 0.38
N HIS A 7 20.86 -15.98 -0.92
CA HIS A 7 20.41 -17.28 -1.42
C HIS A 7 19.04 -17.76 -0.90
N TYR A 8 18.16 -16.84 -0.49
CA TYR A 8 16.78 -17.19 -0.15
C TYR A 8 15.95 -17.42 -1.42
N PRO A 9 15.15 -18.49 -1.51
CA PRO A 9 14.42 -18.81 -2.72
C PRO A 9 13.32 -17.78 -2.98
N ILE A 10 13.07 -17.49 -4.26
CA ILE A 10 12.20 -16.38 -4.67
C ILE A 10 10.77 -16.58 -4.16
N ASN A 11 10.25 -17.81 -4.17
CA ASN A 11 8.93 -18.15 -3.64
C ASN A 11 8.77 -17.79 -2.14
N PHE A 12 9.84 -17.75 -1.36
CA PHE A 12 9.83 -17.37 0.06
C PHE A 12 9.86 -15.85 0.28
N VAL A 13 10.52 -15.12 -0.61
CA VAL A 13 10.72 -13.66 -0.49
C VAL A 13 9.89 -12.87 -1.51
N THR A 14 8.83 -13.48 -2.04
CA THR A 14 7.93 -12.82 -2.98
C THR A 14 7.23 -11.64 -2.28
N PRO A 15 7.19 -10.45 -2.92
CA PRO A 15 6.47 -9.31 -2.37
C PRO A 15 4.96 -9.50 -2.51
N SER A 16 4.21 -8.79 -1.68
CA SER A 16 2.76 -8.64 -1.87
C SER A 16 2.46 -7.73 -3.07
N ILE A 17 1.29 -7.91 -3.67
CA ILE A 17 0.80 -7.06 -4.75
C ILE A 17 -0.21 -6.05 -4.23
N MET A 18 -0.08 -4.80 -4.69
CA MET A 18 -1.03 -3.71 -4.43
C MET A 18 -1.72 -3.24 -5.72
N ILE A 19 -1.38 -3.81 -6.87
CA ILE A 19 -1.83 -3.38 -8.19
C ILE A 19 -3.36 -3.39 -8.32
N PRO A 20 -4.10 -4.43 -7.90
CA PRO A 20 -5.56 -4.43 -8.03
C PRO A 20 -6.23 -3.30 -7.24
N GLY A 21 -5.74 -3.03 -6.02
CA GLY A 21 -6.24 -1.92 -5.20
C GLY A 21 -5.90 -0.56 -5.79
N ALA A 22 -4.67 -0.39 -6.28
CA ALA A 22 -4.21 0.85 -6.90
C ALA A 22 -5.00 1.18 -8.19
N LEU A 23 -5.27 0.18 -9.03
CA LEU A 23 -6.11 0.36 -10.22
C LEU A 23 -7.53 0.82 -9.87
N MET A 24 -8.13 0.26 -8.83
CA MET A 24 -9.45 0.71 -8.38
C MET A 24 -9.41 2.15 -7.86
N LEU A 25 -8.37 2.54 -7.13
CA LEU A 25 -8.17 3.94 -6.72
C LEU A 25 -8.11 4.87 -7.94
N ASP A 26 -7.26 4.57 -8.93
CA ASP A 26 -7.10 5.41 -10.12
C ASP A 26 -8.38 5.48 -10.96
N ILE A 27 -9.07 4.35 -11.16
CA ILE A 27 -10.34 4.30 -11.90
C ILE A 27 -11.41 5.14 -11.19
N THR A 28 -11.54 5.04 -9.87
CA THR A 28 -12.53 5.83 -9.12
C THR A 28 -12.24 7.31 -9.18
N LEU A 29 -10.97 7.72 -9.12
CA LEU A 29 -10.57 9.12 -9.27
C LEU A 29 -10.83 9.62 -10.69
N TYR A 30 -10.50 8.82 -11.70
CA TYR A 30 -10.67 9.17 -13.11
C TYR A 30 -12.15 9.35 -13.47
N LEU A 31 -13.02 8.43 -13.02
CA LEU A 31 -14.46 8.47 -13.32
C LEU A 31 -15.21 9.51 -12.50
N SER A 32 -14.95 9.60 -11.19
CA SER A 32 -15.69 10.52 -10.31
C SER A 32 -15.18 11.95 -10.35
N ARG A 33 -13.89 12.14 -10.72
CA ARG A 33 -13.15 13.41 -10.63
C ARG A 33 -13.27 14.09 -9.26
N ASN A 34 -13.59 13.32 -8.23
CA ASN A 34 -13.86 13.81 -6.89
C ASN A 34 -13.00 13.05 -5.88
N TRP A 35 -12.14 13.79 -5.18
CA TRP A 35 -11.21 13.24 -4.20
C TRP A 35 -11.93 12.61 -2.99
N LEU A 36 -13.10 13.14 -2.58
CA LEU A 36 -13.88 12.56 -1.48
C LEU A 36 -14.47 11.20 -1.85
N VAL A 37 -15.02 11.09 -3.07
CA VAL A 37 -15.57 9.82 -3.58
C VAL A 37 -14.46 8.79 -3.75
N THR A 38 -13.29 9.23 -4.22
CA THR A 38 -12.09 8.40 -4.32
C THR A 38 -11.62 7.90 -2.95
N ALA A 39 -11.65 8.77 -1.92
CA ALA A 39 -11.27 8.40 -0.56
C ALA A 39 -12.17 7.29 0.00
N LEU A 40 -13.49 7.44 -0.16
CA LEU A 40 -14.46 6.47 0.38
C LEU A 40 -14.49 5.18 -0.44
N VAL A 41 -14.68 5.29 -1.75
CA VAL A 41 -14.90 4.14 -2.64
C VAL A 41 -13.57 3.52 -3.05
N GLY A 42 -12.67 4.30 -3.63
CA GLY A 42 -11.35 3.82 -4.04
C GLY A 42 -10.50 3.38 -2.85
N GLY A 43 -10.45 4.18 -1.79
CA GLY A 43 -9.76 3.82 -0.55
C GLY A 43 -10.34 2.57 0.10
N GLY A 44 -11.68 2.41 0.11
CA GLY A 44 -12.34 1.20 0.59
C GLY A 44 -11.97 -0.04 -0.22
N PHE A 45 -12.04 0.03 -1.55
CA PHE A 45 -11.64 -1.07 -2.43
C PHE A 45 -10.15 -1.41 -2.31
N PHE A 46 -9.29 -0.43 -2.05
CA PHE A 46 -7.86 -0.65 -1.86
C PHE A 46 -7.57 -1.63 -0.72
N GLY A 47 -8.19 -1.42 0.44
CA GLY A 47 -8.02 -2.32 1.59
C GLY A 47 -8.71 -3.67 1.40
N LEU A 48 -9.91 -3.67 0.78
CA LEU A 48 -10.70 -4.88 0.59
C LEU A 48 -10.10 -5.85 -0.44
N LEU A 49 -9.52 -5.34 -1.53
CA LEU A 49 -8.92 -6.16 -2.60
C LEU A 49 -7.50 -6.63 -2.29
N PHE A 50 -6.89 -6.15 -1.20
CA PHE A 50 -5.53 -6.53 -0.84
C PHE A 50 -5.40 -8.04 -0.62
N TYR A 51 -6.25 -8.65 0.23
CA TYR A 51 -6.17 -10.08 0.50
C TYR A 51 -6.57 -10.96 -0.70
N PRO A 52 -7.71 -10.71 -1.40
CA PRO A 52 -8.07 -11.46 -2.60
C PRO A 52 -7.05 -11.36 -3.73
N GLY A 53 -6.46 -10.18 -3.96
CA GLY A 53 -5.44 -9.99 -4.99
C GLY A 53 -4.18 -10.81 -4.70
N ASN A 54 -3.76 -10.87 -3.44
CA ASN A 54 -2.58 -11.61 -3.01
C ASN A 54 -2.80 -13.13 -2.95
N TRP A 55 -4.04 -13.59 -2.85
CA TRP A 55 -4.37 -15.02 -2.78
C TRP A 55 -3.88 -15.82 -3.99
N VAL A 56 -3.82 -15.22 -5.18
CA VAL A 56 -3.33 -15.91 -6.39
C VAL A 56 -1.86 -16.32 -6.26
N ILE A 57 -1.07 -15.56 -5.50
CA ILE A 57 0.37 -15.79 -5.30
C ILE A 57 0.61 -16.67 -4.08
N PHE A 58 -0.05 -16.36 -2.95
CA PHE A 58 0.19 -17.03 -1.67
C PHE A 58 -0.74 -18.21 -1.39
N GLY A 59 -1.85 -18.38 -2.12
CA GLY A 59 -2.76 -19.50 -1.94
C GLY A 59 -2.06 -20.88 -1.92
N PRO A 60 -1.11 -21.16 -2.85
CA PRO A 60 -0.36 -22.42 -2.83
C PRO A 60 0.52 -22.62 -1.58
N THR A 61 0.98 -21.55 -0.92
CA THR A 61 1.82 -21.67 0.28
C THR A 61 1.03 -22.00 1.55
N HIS A 62 -0.31 -21.93 1.48
CA HIS A 62 -1.22 -22.35 2.55
C HIS A 62 -1.53 -23.86 2.55
N LEU A 63 -1.00 -24.63 1.59
CA LEU A 63 -1.20 -26.08 1.55
C LEU A 63 -0.62 -26.76 2.81
N PRO A 64 -1.35 -27.71 3.41
CA PRO A 64 -0.87 -28.46 4.57
C PRO A 64 0.24 -29.44 4.16
N VAL A 65 1.31 -29.46 4.94
CA VAL A 65 2.44 -30.39 4.81
C VAL A 65 2.69 -31.01 6.18
N VAL A 66 2.90 -32.32 6.22
CA VAL A 66 3.31 -33.03 7.44
C VAL A 66 4.82 -33.20 7.40
N ALA A 67 5.53 -32.52 8.30
CA ALA A 67 6.97 -32.67 8.47
C ALA A 67 7.25 -33.09 9.92
N GLU A 68 8.06 -34.12 10.10
CA GLU A 68 8.43 -34.64 11.45
C GLU A 68 7.21 -34.94 12.35
N GLY A 69 6.09 -35.38 11.75
CA GLY A 69 4.85 -35.69 12.47
C GLY A 69 4.00 -34.47 12.89
N VAL A 70 4.41 -33.25 12.54
CA VAL A 70 3.68 -32.01 12.81
C VAL A 70 3.03 -31.48 11.54
N LEU A 71 1.79 -30.99 11.65
CA LEU A 71 1.10 -30.30 10.56
C LEU A 71 1.58 -28.85 10.47
N LEU A 72 2.18 -28.50 9.35
CA LEU A 72 2.67 -27.15 9.05
C LEU A 72 2.08 -26.67 7.72
N SER A 73 2.00 -25.35 7.52
CA SER A 73 1.78 -24.82 6.17
C SER A 73 3.07 -24.91 5.36
N MET A 74 2.99 -24.98 4.04
CA MET A 74 4.16 -24.90 3.17
C MET A 74 4.98 -23.63 3.45
N ALA A 75 4.32 -22.50 3.76
CA ALA A 75 4.98 -21.25 4.17
C ALA A 75 5.82 -21.40 5.44
N ASP A 76 5.28 -22.07 6.47
CA ASP A 76 5.99 -22.28 7.73
C ASP A 76 7.12 -23.30 7.58
N TYR A 77 6.91 -24.33 6.76
CA TYR A 77 7.95 -25.29 6.43
C TYR A 77 9.14 -24.64 5.70
N MET A 78 8.88 -23.78 4.71
CA MET A 78 9.92 -22.97 4.07
C MET A 78 10.65 -22.07 5.08
N GLY A 79 9.93 -21.45 6.02
CA GLY A 79 10.53 -20.65 7.09
C GLY A 79 11.38 -21.44 8.08
N HIS A 80 11.10 -22.74 8.24
CA HIS A 80 11.89 -23.66 9.06
C HIS A 80 13.16 -24.13 8.33
N LEU A 81 13.05 -24.47 7.03
CA LEU A 81 14.16 -24.93 6.21
C LEU A 81 15.22 -23.84 5.96
N TYR A 82 14.77 -22.61 5.67
CA TYR A 82 15.67 -21.50 5.35
C TYR A 82 15.95 -20.65 6.60
N ILE A 83 17.09 -20.95 7.23
CA ILE A 83 17.51 -20.32 8.49
C ILE A 83 17.72 -18.82 8.30
N ARG A 84 17.00 -18.02 9.09
CA ARG A 84 17.19 -16.56 9.18
C ARG A 84 17.82 -16.19 10.53
N THR A 85 19.13 -15.96 10.53
CA THR A 85 19.95 -15.74 11.74
C THR A 85 19.46 -14.62 12.67
N GLY A 86 18.79 -13.60 12.13
CA GLY A 86 18.28 -12.46 12.91
C GLY A 86 16.75 -12.40 13.10
N THR A 87 15.98 -13.39 12.61
CA THR A 87 14.51 -13.36 12.69
C THR A 87 13.95 -14.70 13.15
N PRO A 88 14.06 -14.99 14.47
CA PRO A 88 13.49 -16.21 15.03
C PRO A 88 11.95 -16.21 14.96
N GLU A 89 11.35 -17.39 15.06
CA GLU A 89 9.92 -17.61 14.79
C GLU A 89 8.99 -16.82 15.73
N TYR A 90 9.36 -16.66 17.00
CA TYR A 90 8.61 -15.88 17.99
C TYR A 90 8.52 -14.37 17.71
N VAL A 91 9.33 -13.83 16.79
CA VAL A 91 9.26 -12.40 16.39
C VAL A 91 8.12 -12.17 15.39
N ARG A 92 7.53 -13.23 14.83
CA ARG A 92 6.46 -13.13 13.84
C ARG A 92 5.17 -12.63 14.49
N LEU A 93 4.66 -11.52 13.98
CA LEU A 93 3.32 -11.01 14.29
C LEU A 93 2.31 -11.63 13.32
N ILE A 94 1.84 -12.82 13.66
CA ILE A 94 0.82 -13.56 12.90
C ILE A 94 -0.37 -13.88 13.81
N GLU A 95 -1.47 -14.31 13.22
CA GLU A 95 -2.63 -14.77 13.98
C GLU A 95 -2.28 -16.03 14.79
N GLN A 96 -2.37 -15.96 16.13
CA GLN A 96 -2.20 -17.08 17.06
C GLN A 96 -3.52 -17.50 17.73
N GLY A 97 -4.65 -16.97 17.24
CA GLY A 97 -5.96 -17.12 17.86
C GLY A 97 -6.12 -16.29 19.15
N SER A 98 -7.35 -15.96 19.50
CA SER A 98 -7.70 -15.32 20.77
C SER A 98 -8.97 -15.94 21.32
N LEU A 99 -9.18 -15.88 22.63
CA LEU A 99 -10.43 -16.31 23.28
C LEU A 99 -11.67 -15.51 22.79
N ARG A 100 -11.46 -14.41 22.06
CA ARG A 100 -12.50 -13.52 21.56
C ARG A 100 -12.74 -13.64 20.04
N THR A 101 -11.97 -14.47 19.33
CA THR A 101 -12.09 -14.62 17.87
C THR A 101 -13.01 -15.78 17.51
N PHE A 102 -13.99 -15.53 16.64
CA PHE A 102 -14.70 -16.58 15.92
C PHE A 102 -13.82 -17.04 14.75
N GLY A 103 -13.33 -18.28 14.81
CA GLY A 103 -12.41 -18.83 13.81
C GLY A 103 -12.98 -18.78 12.39
N GLY A 104 -12.12 -18.61 11.40
CA GLY A 104 -12.48 -18.64 9.98
C GLY A 104 -12.98 -17.33 9.36
N HIS A 105 -13.31 -16.31 10.17
CA HIS A 105 -13.77 -15.00 9.68
C HIS A 105 -12.75 -13.87 9.84
N THR A 106 -11.58 -14.14 10.41
CA THR A 106 -10.56 -13.13 10.75
C THR A 106 -10.06 -12.37 9.53
N THR A 107 -9.89 -13.05 8.39
CA THR A 107 -9.45 -12.44 7.13
C THR A 107 -10.42 -11.38 6.61
N VAL A 108 -11.72 -11.66 6.66
CA VAL A 108 -12.77 -10.74 6.21
C VAL A 108 -12.83 -9.52 7.13
N ILE A 109 -12.82 -9.75 8.45
CA ILE A 109 -12.85 -8.66 9.44
C ILE A 109 -11.62 -7.75 9.28
N ALA A 110 -10.43 -8.34 9.11
CA ALA A 110 -9.20 -7.60 8.88
C ALA A 110 -9.25 -6.80 7.56
N ALA A 111 -9.82 -7.36 6.48
CA ALA A 111 -9.97 -6.65 5.21
C ALA A 111 -10.91 -5.44 5.31
N PHE A 112 -12.04 -5.56 6.01
CA PHE A 112 -12.93 -4.43 6.27
C PHE A 112 -12.29 -3.37 7.17
N PHE A 113 -11.57 -3.80 8.20
CA PHE A 113 -10.82 -2.88 9.05
C PHE A 113 -9.76 -2.12 8.25
N ALA A 114 -8.99 -2.82 7.41
CA ALA A 114 -8.01 -2.21 6.53
C ALA A 114 -8.66 -1.23 5.55
N ALA A 115 -9.82 -1.57 4.99
CA ALA A 115 -10.60 -0.69 4.11
C ALA A 115 -11.04 0.60 4.81
N PHE A 116 -11.46 0.53 6.08
CA PHE A 116 -11.83 1.72 6.84
C PHE A 116 -10.61 2.61 7.12
N VAL A 117 -9.50 2.00 7.55
CA VAL A 117 -8.26 2.73 7.84
C VAL A 117 -7.68 3.36 6.55
N SER A 118 -7.75 2.68 5.41
CA SER A 118 -7.27 3.22 4.14
C SER A 118 -8.07 4.44 3.67
N MET A 119 -9.40 4.50 3.93
CA MET A 119 -10.19 5.71 3.67
C MET A 119 -9.64 6.92 4.44
N LEU A 120 -9.33 6.75 5.73
CA LEU A 120 -8.79 7.82 6.58
C LEU A 120 -7.38 8.21 6.15
N MET A 121 -6.52 7.23 5.89
CA MET A 121 -5.14 7.47 5.44
C MET A 121 -5.09 8.17 4.09
N PHE A 122 -6.02 7.88 3.18
CA PHE A 122 -6.12 8.57 1.90
C PHE A 122 -6.38 10.06 2.09
N VAL A 123 -7.29 10.45 3.00
CA VAL A 123 -7.58 11.86 3.28
C VAL A 123 -6.33 12.57 3.83
N VAL A 124 -5.63 11.96 4.79
CA VAL A 124 -4.40 12.53 5.35
C VAL A 124 -3.34 12.73 4.27
N TRP A 125 -3.08 11.69 3.47
CA TRP A 125 -2.08 11.74 2.41
C TRP A 125 -2.47 12.66 1.25
N TRP A 126 -3.75 12.81 0.98
CA TRP A 126 -4.24 13.77 -0.02
C TRP A 126 -3.90 15.21 0.39
N TYR A 127 -4.16 15.58 1.65
CA TYR A 127 -3.79 16.91 2.17
C TYR A 127 -2.28 17.12 2.25
N LEU A 128 -1.52 16.10 2.68
CA LEU A 128 -0.05 16.17 2.62
C LEU A 128 0.43 16.37 1.18
N GLY A 129 -0.15 15.66 0.21
CA GLY A 129 0.14 15.84 -1.21
C GLY A 129 -0.12 17.28 -1.67
N LYS A 130 -1.23 17.89 -1.24
CA LYS A 130 -1.50 19.31 -1.51
C LYS A 130 -0.41 20.22 -0.94
N VAL A 131 0.05 19.98 0.29
CA VAL A 131 1.13 20.75 0.92
C VAL A 131 2.46 20.56 0.19
N TYR A 132 2.81 19.34 -0.23
CA TYR A 132 4.05 19.12 -0.99
C TYR A 132 4.00 19.69 -2.41
N CYS A 133 2.81 19.75 -3.01
CA CYS A 133 2.61 20.34 -4.33
C CYS A 133 2.51 21.88 -4.33
N THR A 134 2.56 22.56 -3.17
CA THR A 134 2.66 24.03 -3.17
C THR A 134 4.08 24.44 -3.57
N ALA A 135 4.24 24.92 -4.80
CA ALA A 135 5.47 25.58 -5.24
C ALA A 135 5.39 27.06 -4.86
N PHE A 136 6.21 27.49 -3.90
CA PHE A 136 6.34 28.90 -3.53
C PHE A 136 7.49 29.54 -4.30
N PHE A 137 7.19 30.58 -5.09
CA PHE A 137 8.22 31.38 -5.76
C PHE A 137 8.21 32.81 -5.23
N TYR A 138 9.39 33.34 -4.92
CA TYR A 138 9.57 34.76 -4.63
C TYR A 138 9.88 35.49 -5.93
N VAL A 139 8.90 36.22 -6.47
CA VAL A 139 9.08 37.00 -7.69
C VAL A 139 9.44 38.43 -7.31
N LYS A 140 10.55 38.95 -7.88
CA LYS A 140 10.95 40.35 -7.73
C LYS A 140 10.39 41.15 -8.90
N GLY A 141 9.40 42.01 -8.64
CA GLY A 141 8.81 42.86 -9.67
C GLY A 141 9.74 43.98 -10.14
N LYS A 142 9.39 44.66 -11.25
CA LYS A 142 10.15 45.80 -11.84
C LYS A 142 10.44 46.96 -10.86
N ARG A 143 9.67 47.08 -9.78
CA ARG A 143 9.84 48.07 -8.69
C ARG A 143 10.62 47.54 -7.47
N GLY A 144 11.27 46.38 -7.58
CA GLY A 144 12.09 45.78 -6.52
C GLY A 144 11.32 45.13 -5.37
N ARG A 145 9.98 45.15 -5.39
CA ARG A 145 9.13 44.49 -4.39
C ARG A 145 9.15 42.98 -4.63
N ILE A 146 9.54 42.24 -3.60
CA ILE A 146 9.49 40.78 -3.56
C ILE A 146 8.09 40.38 -3.12
N VAL A 147 7.41 39.56 -3.93
CA VAL A 147 6.07 39.06 -3.62
C VAL A 147 6.12 37.54 -3.68
N GLN A 148 5.61 36.88 -2.64
CA GLN A 148 5.42 35.44 -2.65
C GLN A 148 4.22 35.13 -3.56
N ARG A 149 4.44 34.30 -4.58
CA ARG A 149 3.39 33.76 -5.44
C ARG A 149 3.37 32.24 -5.32
N GLU A 150 2.17 31.70 -5.22
CA GLU A 150 1.85 30.29 -5.07
C GLU A 150 1.29 29.79 -6.41
N ASP A 151 2.10 29.67 -7.47
CA ASP A 151 1.64 29.07 -8.73
C ASP A 151 2.82 28.69 -9.65
N VAL A 152 2.69 27.54 -10.33
CA VAL A 152 3.63 27.03 -11.34
C VAL A 152 3.45 27.74 -12.70
N THR A 153 2.35 28.48 -12.89
CA THR A 153 1.98 29.13 -14.17
C THR A 153 2.65 30.48 -14.40
N THR A 154 3.34 31.07 -13.42
CA THR A 154 3.88 32.45 -13.54
C THR A 154 5.02 32.62 -14.53
N TYR A 155 5.58 31.53 -15.09
CA TYR A 155 6.61 31.60 -16.13
C TYR A 155 6.11 31.27 -17.55
N GLY A 156 4.84 30.86 -17.71
CA GLY A 156 4.27 30.45 -19.00
C GLY A 156 3.44 31.52 -19.71
N GLU A 157 2.81 32.44 -18.98
CA GLU A 157 1.89 33.43 -19.57
C GLU A 157 2.56 34.72 -20.07
N GLU A 158 3.82 34.99 -19.72
CA GLU A 158 4.51 36.21 -20.21
C GLU A 158 5.13 36.06 -21.62
N GLY A 159 4.90 34.93 -22.31
CA GLY A 159 5.62 34.57 -23.54
C GLY A 159 4.80 34.15 -24.77
N PHE A 160 3.46 34.10 -24.70
CA PHE A 160 2.63 33.79 -25.87
C PHE A 160 1.74 34.99 -26.22
N PRO A 161 1.88 35.59 -27.42
CA PRO A 161 0.85 36.49 -27.92
C PRO A 161 -0.41 35.67 -28.15
N GLU A 162 -1.47 35.99 -27.41
CA GLU A 162 -2.83 35.56 -27.73
C GLU A 162 -3.16 36.07 -29.14
N GLY A 163 -3.37 35.11 -30.06
CA GLY A 163 -3.92 35.31 -31.39
C GLY A 163 -5.23 34.55 -31.50
#